data_AF-A0A1A9WW28-F1
#
_entry.id   AF-A0A1A9WW28-F1
#
_cell.length_a   1.000
_cell.length_b   1.000
_cell.length_c   1.000
_cell.angle_alpha   90.00
_cell.angle_beta   90.00
_cell.angle_gamma   90.00
#
_symmetry.space_group_name_H-M   'P 1'
#
loop_
_entity.id
_entity.type
_entity.pdbx_description
1 polymer ?
#
loop_
_entity_poly.entity_id
_entity_poly.type
_entity_poly.pdbx_seq_one_letter_code
_entity_poly.pdbx_strand_id
1 'polypeptide(L)'
;MLSNKIIVIDNGSYKCRVGYNDSEKPVLEFRNLIAKPRKDKRRDQNGPIAENVYQIGDEIDVDAMRLLIKNQFERNVVTHPIYQEHIFDSIFNKLATGDDWKPYPVLITEPLANPNYCRQTMNELLFECYEVPAVCYGIDSIFSWYKNKRVYESNALILSLGYHTTHVIPILRGQLEHDHIRRLNLGGYQMISYLFRLLQMKYPAHLNAITLTRIESIFHNHSFIARDYFEELKMWDNIDYYNENVKKIQLPYVQPSTINATAAEEKLKRRKEITKRLIEANQKRLKEKREENGGGSSTNLSSNVICNRPRSNKSYQPPSDVTLADWLNDIKRKQKELLQKKTSRCKRRQEMVKRHTLASQERMRIISLLASDEKGTDEFGKDDRDWDVYKKINFETESDSETENEKLMEYENILKHHQAHIIEHEQNNAENTAELYQLHVGVESLRAPELLFQPSMVGVSETGLAELINFVFNTFPLDEQQTLADNIFITGGCSQFPGLKRRLLKELQEMRPFKSTFCVKESQNPSLDGWFGARNFANLNDCTKYFATKMEYEENGSEYFKEYSLGNRYYASEKKEKHL
;
A
#
# COMPACT_ATOMS: atom_id res chain seq x y z
N MET A 1 -15.33 50.51 -16.92
CA MET A 1 -15.43 49.54 -15.82
C MET A 1 -15.02 48.20 -16.41
N LEU A 2 -13.85 47.67 -16.05
CA LEU A 2 -13.51 46.28 -16.37
C LEU A 2 -14.70 45.42 -15.94
N SER A 3 -15.25 44.59 -16.83
CA SER A 3 -16.35 43.72 -16.47
C SER A 3 -15.95 42.95 -15.21
N ASN A 4 -16.74 43.09 -14.14
CA ASN A 4 -16.49 42.61 -12.77
C ASN A 4 -16.31 41.08 -12.62
N LYS A 5 -16.09 40.34 -13.71
CA LYS A 5 -16.06 38.89 -13.75
C LYS A 5 -14.63 38.39 -13.91
N ILE A 6 -14.19 37.61 -12.93
CA ILE A 6 -12.86 36.99 -12.85
C ILE A 6 -13.08 35.48 -12.77
N ILE A 7 -12.34 34.71 -13.56
CA ILE A 7 -12.33 33.25 -13.48
C ILE A 7 -11.38 32.84 -12.36
N VAL A 8 -11.87 32.03 -11.44
CA VAL A 8 -11.10 31.49 -10.32
C VAL A 8 -10.86 30.00 -10.55
N ILE A 9 -9.59 29.63 -10.73
CA ILE A 9 -9.13 28.26 -11.00
C ILE A 9 -8.29 27.79 -9.80
N ASP A 10 -8.86 26.91 -8.98
CA ASP A 10 -8.09 26.12 -8.02
C ASP A 10 -7.54 24.89 -8.74
N ASN A 11 -6.31 25.01 -9.25
CA ASN A 11 -5.61 23.99 -10.03
C ASN A 11 -4.95 22.94 -9.13
N GLY A 12 -5.76 22.21 -8.36
CA GLY A 12 -5.29 21.15 -7.47
C GLY A 12 -4.86 19.88 -8.21
N SER A 13 -3.81 19.23 -7.72
CA SER A 13 -3.25 18.00 -8.34
C SER A 13 -4.20 16.79 -8.31
N TYR A 14 -5.17 16.78 -7.39
CA TYR A 14 -6.17 15.72 -7.27
C TYR A 14 -7.48 16.09 -7.97
N LYS A 15 -8.01 17.28 -7.65
CA LYS A 15 -9.21 17.84 -8.26
C LYS A 15 -8.94 19.28 -8.69
N CYS A 16 -9.41 19.63 -9.88
CA CYS A 16 -9.48 21.00 -10.36
C CYS A 16 -10.87 21.56 -10.05
N ARG A 17 -10.93 22.82 -9.59
CA ARG A 17 -12.19 23.52 -9.32
C ARG A 17 -12.18 24.86 -9.99
N VAL A 18 -13.23 25.15 -10.76
CA VAL A 18 -13.32 26.36 -11.56
C VAL A 18 -14.67 27.01 -11.37
N GLY A 19 -14.69 28.33 -11.27
CA GLY A 19 -15.90 29.12 -11.34
C GLY A 19 -15.57 30.60 -11.45
N TYR A 20 -16.54 31.45 -11.20
CA TYR A 20 -16.36 32.90 -11.25
C TYR A 20 -16.35 33.52 -9.85
N ASN A 21 -15.80 34.72 -9.73
CA ASN A 21 -15.79 35.48 -8.48
C ASN A 21 -17.20 35.76 -7.91
N ASP A 22 -18.22 35.84 -8.76
CA ASP A 22 -19.63 36.00 -8.39
C ASP A 22 -20.39 34.67 -8.16
N SER A 23 -19.75 33.53 -8.44
CA SER A 23 -20.39 32.21 -8.31
C SER A 23 -20.46 31.78 -6.84
N GLU A 24 -21.60 31.24 -6.41
CA GLU A 24 -21.78 30.75 -5.03
C GLU A 24 -20.89 29.53 -4.73
N LYS A 25 -20.73 28.64 -5.70
CA LYS A 25 -19.92 27.42 -5.66
C LYS A 25 -19.11 27.27 -6.96
N PRO A 26 -18.08 26.41 -7.02
CA PRO A 26 -17.41 26.10 -8.27
C PRO A 26 -18.43 25.65 -9.33
N VAL A 27 -18.30 26.17 -10.54
CA VAL A 27 -19.10 25.80 -11.71
C VAL A 27 -18.68 24.42 -12.21
N LEU A 28 -17.38 24.15 -12.20
CA LEU A 28 -16.78 22.87 -12.58
C LEU A 28 -15.97 22.32 -11.41
N GLU A 29 -16.14 21.04 -11.12
CA GLU A 29 -15.29 20.26 -10.22
C GLU A 29 -15.06 18.90 -10.89
N PHE A 30 -13.80 18.52 -11.08
CA PHE A 30 -13.45 17.24 -11.72
C PHE A 30 -12.07 16.75 -11.27
N ARG A 31 -11.84 15.43 -11.33
CA ARG A 31 -10.51 14.85 -11.07
C ARG A 31 -9.49 15.34 -12.10
N ASN A 32 -8.28 15.66 -11.66
CA ASN A 32 -7.23 16.16 -12.54
C ASN A 32 -6.50 15.02 -13.26
N LEU A 33 -7.23 14.33 -14.13
CA LEU A 33 -6.78 13.17 -14.90
C LEU A 33 -7.10 13.36 -16.38
N ILE A 34 -6.21 12.87 -17.23
CA ILE A 34 -6.38 12.90 -18.69
C ILE A 34 -6.25 11.47 -19.20
N ALA A 35 -7.19 11.04 -20.02
CA ALA A 35 -7.09 9.76 -20.71
C ALA A 35 -7.01 9.98 -22.22
N LYS A 36 -5.98 9.38 -22.83
CA LYS A 36 -5.90 9.30 -24.28
C LYS A 36 -6.58 8.01 -24.74
N PRO A 37 -7.67 8.07 -25.53
CA PRO A 37 -8.23 6.87 -26.13
C PRO A 37 -7.18 6.25 -27.07
N ARG A 38 -6.94 4.94 -26.93
CA ARG A 38 -6.09 4.22 -27.89
C ARG A 38 -6.81 4.16 -29.23
N LYS A 39 -6.11 4.49 -30.32
CA LYS A 39 -6.64 4.31 -31.69
C LYS A 39 -7.06 2.85 -31.86
N ASP A 40 -8.36 2.60 -32.00
CA ASP A 40 -8.85 1.28 -32.39
C ASP A 40 -8.39 1.01 -33.82
N LYS A 41 -7.52 0.02 -34.01
CA LYS A 41 -7.08 -0.46 -35.34
C LYS A 41 -8.23 -1.07 -36.19
N ARG A 42 -9.46 -1.12 -35.65
CA ARG A 42 -10.64 -1.77 -36.24
C ARG A 42 -11.79 -0.79 -36.56
N ARG A 43 -11.54 0.51 -36.76
CA ARG A 43 -12.58 1.40 -37.27
C ARG A 43 -12.47 1.52 -38.79
N ASP A 44 -13.58 1.22 -39.45
CA ASP A 44 -13.77 1.17 -40.89
C ASP A 44 -13.32 2.46 -41.58
N GLN A 45 -12.79 2.31 -42.80
CA GLN A 45 -12.22 3.38 -43.63
C GLN A 45 -13.23 4.43 -44.11
N ASN A 46 -14.49 4.39 -43.67
CA ASN A 46 -15.58 5.22 -44.20
C ASN A 46 -16.38 6.03 -43.14
N GLY A 47 -15.89 6.13 -41.89
CA GLY A 47 -16.46 7.05 -40.90
C GLY A 47 -15.72 8.39 -40.85
N PRO A 48 -16.38 9.51 -40.48
CA PRO A 48 -15.66 10.74 -40.17
C PRO A 48 -14.58 10.44 -39.13
N ILE A 49 -13.38 10.98 -39.32
CA ILE A 49 -12.27 10.86 -38.38
C ILE A 49 -12.75 11.51 -37.08
N ALA A 50 -13.27 10.72 -36.15
CA ALA A 50 -13.45 11.18 -34.79
C ALA A 50 -12.04 11.52 -34.30
N GLU A 51 -11.76 12.81 -34.16
CA GLU A 51 -10.54 13.28 -33.52
C GLU A 51 -10.37 12.51 -32.21
N ASN A 52 -9.14 12.12 -31.87
CA ASN A 52 -8.89 11.46 -30.60
C ASN A 52 -9.00 12.52 -29.49
N VAL A 53 -10.23 12.91 -29.16
CA VAL A 53 -10.52 13.88 -28.10
C VAL A 53 -10.06 13.27 -26.79
N TYR A 54 -9.24 14.00 -26.06
CA TYR A 54 -8.80 13.60 -24.73
C TYR A 54 -10.02 13.61 -23.79
N GLN A 55 -10.21 12.54 -23.04
CA GLN A 55 -11.19 12.51 -21.97
C GLN A 55 -10.56 13.13 -20.72
N ILE A 56 -11.32 13.96 -20.01
CA ILE A 56 -10.80 14.72 -18.86
C ILE A 56 -11.68 14.49 -17.63
N GLY A 57 -11.01 14.21 -16.51
CA GLY A 57 -11.63 14.07 -15.21
C GLY A 57 -12.66 12.96 -15.11
N ASP A 58 -13.85 13.30 -14.62
CA ASP A 58 -14.85 12.32 -14.20
C ASP A 58 -15.51 11.59 -15.39
N GLU A 59 -15.22 12.02 -16.63
CA GLU A 59 -15.58 11.31 -17.86
C GLU A 59 -14.73 10.05 -18.09
N ILE A 60 -13.64 9.88 -17.33
CA ILE A 60 -12.70 8.77 -17.48
C ILE A 60 -13.15 7.59 -16.61
N ASP A 61 -13.42 6.44 -17.24
CA ASP A 61 -13.50 5.17 -16.52
C ASP A 61 -12.09 4.66 -16.17
N VAL A 62 -11.64 4.99 -14.96
CA VAL A 62 -10.29 4.67 -14.46
C VAL A 62 -10.03 3.16 -14.40
N ASP A 63 -11.08 2.35 -14.20
CA ASP A 63 -10.95 0.89 -14.09
C ASP A 63 -10.97 0.20 -15.48
N ALA A 64 -11.21 0.95 -16.57
CA ALA A 64 -11.18 0.41 -17.92
C ALA A 64 -9.75 0.10 -18.39
N MET A 65 -9.46 -1.18 -18.64
CA MET A 65 -8.14 -1.70 -19.06
C MET A 65 -7.54 -1.08 -20.35
N ARG A 66 -8.29 -0.28 -21.11
CA ARG A 66 -7.87 0.22 -22.44
C ARG A 66 -7.41 1.67 -22.47
N LEU A 67 -7.49 2.40 -21.36
CA LEU A 67 -7.13 3.81 -21.31
C LEU A 67 -5.69 4.01 -20.83
N LEU A 68 -4.97 4.91 -21.50
CA LEU A 68 -3.68 5.40 -21.01
C LEU A 68 -3.94 6.68 -20.22
N ILE A 69 -3.97 6.55 -18.90
CA ILE A 69 -4.15 7.66 -17.96
C ILE A 69 -2.83 8.43 -17.84
N LYS A 70 -2.92 9.75 -17.96
CA LYS A 70 -1.85 10.74 -17.86
C LYS A 70 -2.27 11.84 -16.89
N ASN A 71 -1.29 12.59 -16.41
CA ASN A 71 -1.47 13.72 -15.51
C ASN A 71 -0.51 14.84 -15.95
N GLN A 72 -0.93 16.10 -15.84
CA GLN A 72 -0.08 17.25 -16.10
C GLN A 72 0.90 17.57 -14.96
N PHE A 73 0.58 17.06 -13.76
CA PHE A 73 1.38 17.26 -12.57
C PHE A 73 2.44 16.18 -12.41
N GLU A 74 3.63 16.62 -12.03
CA GLU A 74 4.59 15.79 -11.32
C GLU A 74 4.53 16.18 -9.84
N ARG A 75 4.00 15.29 -9.00
CA ARG A 75 3.59 15.59 -7.62
C ARG A 75 2.57 16.76 -7.61
N ASN A 76 3.00 17.95 -7.22
CA ASN A 76 2.14 19.14 -7.11
C ASN A 76 2.51 20.26 -8.09
N VAL A 77 3.49 20.04 -8.98
CA VAL A 77 3.98 21.04 -9.94
C VAL A 77 3.56 20.64 -11.35
N VAL A 78 3.05 21.59 -12.14
CA VAL A 78 2.70 21.35 -13.55
C VAL A 78 3.98 21.32 -14.38
N THR A 79 4.32 20.14 -14.91
CA THR A 79 5.53 19.93 -15.74
C THR A 79 5.21 19.59 -17.19
N HIS A 80 3.97 19.18 -17.47
CA HIS A 80 3.51 18.84 -18.82
C HIS A 80 2.51 19.87 -19.34
N PRO A 81 2.97 20.96 -20.01
CA PRO A 81 2.09 22.05 -20.44
C PRO A 81 1.07 21.63 -21.50
N ILE A 82 1.40 20.69 -22.39
CA ILE A 82 0.47 20.16 -23.41
C ILE A 82 -0.76 19.50 -22.75
N TYR A 83 -0.55 18.85 -21.62
CA TYR A 83 -1.65 18.23 -20.86
C TYR A 83 -2.47 19.30 -20.13
N GLN A 84 -1.82 20.36 -19.64
CA GLN A 84 -2.49 21.50 -19.04
C GLN A 84 -3.34 22.27 -20.08
N GLU A 85 -2.85 22.42 -21.32
CA GLU A 85 -3.58 23.01 -22.45
C GLU A 85 -4.89 22.29 -22.70
N HIS A 86 -4.88 20.96 -22.86
CA HIS A 86 -6.12 20.19 -23.05
C HIS A 86 -7.12 20.36 -21.88
N ILE A 87 -6.61 20.51 -20.65
CA ILE A 87 -7.46 20.78 -19.48
C ILE A 87 -8.08 22.18 -19.58
N PHE A 88 -7.30 23.19 -19.96
CA PHE A 88 -7.80 24.54 -20.19
C PHE A 88 -8.80 24.60 -21.35
N ASP A 89 -8.56 23.89 -22.45
CA ASP A 89 -9.52 23.76 -23.55
C ASP A 89 -10.87 23.25 -23.02
N SER A 90 -10.85 22.17 -22.21
CA SER A 90 -12.08 21.63 -21.63
C SER A 90 -12.74 22.59 -20.65
N ILE A 91 -11.97 23.28 -19.81
CA ILE A 91 -12.48 24.28 -18.87
C ILE A 91 -13.14 25.43 -19.62
N PHE A 92 -12.44 26.08 -20.55
CA PHE A 92 -12.93 27.27 -21.23
C PHE A 92 -14.07 26.95 -22.20
N ASN A 93 -14.06 25.79 -22.86
CA ASN A 93 -15.19 25.31 -23.65
C ASN A 93 -16.43 25.06 -22.79
N LYS A 94 -16.28 24.50 -21.59
CA LYS A 94 -17.40 24.27 -20.64
C LYS A 94 -17.89 25.57 -19.98
N LEU A 95 -17.05 26.61 -19.91
CA LEU A 95 -17.40 27.93 -19.37
C LEU A 95 -18.01 28.86 -20.42
N ALA A 96 -17.72 28.64 -21.71
CA ALA A 96 -18.27 29.42 -22.81
C ALA A 96 -19.81 29.30 -22.81
N THR A 97 -20.48 30.44 -22.91
CA THR A 97 -21.95 30.50 -22.95
C THR A 97 -22.38 30.85 -24.37
N GLY A 98 -22.80 29.85 -25.16
CA GLY A 98 -23.06 30.01 -26.59
C GLY A 98 -21.83 29.67 -27.45
N ASP A 99 -21.73 30.26 -28.64
CA ASP A 99 -20.70 29.93 -29.64
C ASP A 99 -19.35 30.66 -29.45
N ASP A 100 -19.27 31.67 -28.56
CA ASP A 100 -18.05 32.49 -28.40
C ASP A 100 -17.49 32.47 -26.97
N TRP A 101 -16.26 31.98 -26.82
CA TRP A 101 -15.41 32.17 -25.64
C TRP A 101 -15.07 33.66 -25.47
N LYS A 102 -15.08 34.14 -24.21
CA LYS A 102 -14.64 35.50 -23.87
C LYS A 102 -13.49 35.45 -22.86
N PRO A 103 -12.34 36.10 -23.15
CA PRO A 103 -11.20 36.08 -22.24
C PRO A 103 -11.46 37.00 -21.04
N TYR A 104 -11.69 36.40 -19.88
CA TYR A 104 -11.78 37.09 -18.59
C TYR A 104 -10.45 36.99 -17.83
N PRO A 105 -10.14 37.94 -16.92
CA PRO A 105 -9.00 37.80 -16.03
C PRO A 105 -9.05 36.48 -15.25
N VAL A 106 -7.89 35.86 -15.02
CA VAL A 106 -7.78 34.55 -14.35
C VAL A 106 -7.01 34.70 -13.04
N LEU A 107 -7.63 34.27 -11.94
CA LEU A 107 -6.95 33.99 -10.67
C LEU A 107 -6.73 32.49 -10.57
N ILE A 108 -5.48 32.04 -10.59
CA ILE A 108 -5.12 30.62 -10.55
C ILE A 108 -4.27 30.28 -9.32
N THR A 109 -4.53 29.14 -8.71
CA THR A 109 -3.70 28.66 -7.59
C THR A 109 -2.44 27.98 -8.09
N GLU A 110 -1.34 28.16 -7.36
CA GLU A 110 -0.05 27.51 -7.61
C GLU A 110 0.54 26.91 -6.32
N PRO A 111 1.45 25.92 -6.42
CA PRO A 111 2.16 25.40 -5.26
C PRO A 111 3.11 26.45 -4.66
N LEU A 112 3.47 26.25 -3.39
CA LEU A 112 4.53 27.01 -2.73
C LEU A 112 5.88 26.77 -3.41
N ALA A 113 6.66 27.84 -3.55
CA ALA A 113 7.97 27.84 -4.21
C ALA A 113 7.91 27.18 -5.61
N ASN A 114 6.88 27.53 -6.39
CA ASN A 114 6.69 27.00 -7.74
C ASN A 114 7.89 27.37 -8.64
N PRO A 115 8.53 26.42 -9.33
CA PRO A 115 9.67 26.71 -10.20
C PRO A 115 9.32 27.76 -11.26
N ASN A 116 10.21 28.75 -11.44
CA ASN A 116 9.97 29.85 -12.39
C ASN A 116 9.68 29.36 -13.82
N TYR A 117 10.34 28.29 -14.26
CA TYR A 117 10.08 27.70 -15.58
C TYR A 117 8.62 27.25 -15.72
N CYS A 118 8.07 26.55 -14.72
CA CYS A 118 6.68 26.12 -14.72
C CYS A 118 5.70 27.31 -14.70
N ARG A 119 6.04 28.37 -13.94
CA ARG A 119 5.25 29.61 -13.91
C ARG A 119 5.29 30.33 -15.26
N GLN A 120 6.47 30.40 -15.88
CA GLN A 120 6.67 31.03 -17.19
C GLN A 120 5.85 30.33 -18.27
N THR A 121 5.93 29.00 -18.35
CA THR A 121 5.15 28.24 -19.32
C THR A 121 3.64 28.37 -19.07
N MET A 122 3.20 28.49 -17.81
CA MET A 122 1.80 28.76 -17.49
C MET A 122 1.35 30.16 -17.97
N ASN A 123 2.21 31.18 -17.81
CA ASN A 123 1.96 32.53 -18.35
C ASN A 123 1.85 32.52 -19.87
N GLU A 124 2.81 31.90 -20.56
CA GLU A 124 2.81 31.78 -22.03
C GLU A 124 1.52 31.11 -22.51
N LEU A 125 1.10 30.03 -21.86
CA LEU A 125 -0.15 29.33 -22.19
C LEU A 125 -1.37 30.26 -22.02
N LEU A 126 -1.49 30.98 -20.91
CA LEU A 126 -2.66 31.83 -20.63
C LEU A 126 -2.72 33.09 -21.50
N PHE A 127 -1.58 33.76 -21.75
CA PHE A 127 -1.54 35.01 -22.50
C PHE A 127 -1.49 34.80 -24.01
N GLU A 128 -0.70 33.84 -24.51
CA GLU A 128 -0.52 33.62 -25.95
C GLU A 128 -1.62 32.75 -26.55
N CYS A 129 -2.01 31.66 -25.87
CA CYS A 129 -2.98 30.71 -26.42
C CYS A 129 -4.43 31.11 -26.13
N TYR A 130 -4.71 31.65 -24.93
CA TYR A 130 -6.08 31.97 -24.49
C TYR A 130 -6.38 33.47 -24.42
N GLU A 131 -5.39 34.31 -24.71
CA GLU A 131 -5.51 35.78 -24.74
C GLU A 131 -6.12 36.40 -23.48
N VAL A 132 -5.84 35.82 -22.31
CA VAL A 132 -6.36 36.29 -21.03
C VAL A 132 -5.89 37.74 -20.76
N PRO A 133 -6.78 38.67 -20.38
CA PRO A 133 -6.39 40.08 -20.21
C PRO A 133 -5.46 40.33 -19.03
N ALA A 134 -5.59 39.55 -17.96
CA ALA A 134 -4.73 39.64 -16.79
C ALA A 134 -4.74 38.34 -15.96
N VAL A 135 -3.61 38.01 -15.34
CA VAL A 135 -3.43 36.78 -14.54
C VAL A 135 -2.91 37.13 -13.14
N CYS A 136 -3.44 36.46 -12.12
CA CYS A 136 -2.93 36.50 -10.75
C CYS A 136 -2.71 35.08 -10.24
N TYR A 137 -1.56 34.85 -9.58
CA TYR A 137 -1.23 33.58 -8.95
C TYR A 137 -1.39 33.69 -7.44
N GLY A 138 -1.89 32.64 -6.79
CA GLY A 138 -1.92 32.59 -5.34
C GLY A 138 -1.85 31.18 -4.78
N ILE A 139 -1.71 31.08 -3.47
CA ILE A 139 -1.51 29.78 -2.80
C ILE A 139 -2.84 29.36 -2.15
N ASP A 140 -3.30 28.17 -2.50
CA ASP A 140 -4.56 27.56 -2.07
C ASP A 140 -4.77 27.58 -0.54
N SER A 141 -3.76 27.18 0.21
CA SER A 141 -3.80 27.08 1.68
C SER A 141 -3.86 28.44 2.36
N ILE A 142 -3.25 29.46 1.75
CA ILE A 142 -3.32 30.84 2.24
C ILE A 142 -4.70 31.42 1.95
N PHE A 143 -5.27 31.15 0.78
CA PHE A 143 -6.65 31.51 0.49
C PHE A 143 -7.63 30.85 1.46
N SER A 144 -7.45 29.57 1.75
CA SER A 144 -8.25 28.87 2.77
C SER A 144 -8.14 29.54 4.15
N TRP A 145 -6.93 29.89 4.58
CA TRP A 145 -6.73 30.65 5.82
C TRP A 145 -7.40 32.03 5.76
N TYR A 146 -7.24 32.76 4.65
CA TYR A 146 -7.82 34.09 4.46
C TYR A 146 -9.36 34.07 4.58
N LYS A 147 -10.00 33.00 4.12
CA LYS A 147 -11.45 32.79 4.25
C LYS A 147 -11.89 32.50 5.69
N ASN A 148 -11.07 31.77 6.45
CA ASN A 148 -11.41 31.28 7.79
C ASN A 148 -10.89 32.17 8.93
N LYS A 149 -9.94 33.07 8.67
CA LYS A 149 -9.36 33.94 9.69
C LYS A 149 -10.37 34.97 10.19
N ARG A 150 -10.20 35.38 11.44
CA ARG A 150 -10.88 36.56 11.97
C ARG A 150 -10.19 37.82 11.49
N VAL A 151 -10.92 38.95 11.45
CA VAL A 151 -10.39 40.22 10.93
C VAL A 151 -9.11 40.68 11.64
N TYR A 152 -8.98 40.41 12.93
CA TYR A 152 -7.83 40.78 13.75
C TYR A 152 -6.68 39.75 13.72
N GLU A 153 -6.87 38.58 13.10
CA GLU A 153 -5.83 37.54 13.06
C GLU A 153 -4.85 37.84 11.93
N SER A 154 -3.63 38.22 12.29
CA SER A 154 -2.51 38.47 11.38
C SER A 154 -1.41 37.42 11.47
N ASN A 155 -1.45 36.55 12.47
CA ASN A 155 -0.45 35.49 12.69
C ASN A 155 -1.12 34.13 12.64
N ALA A 156 -0.48 33.15 12.00
CA ALA A 156 -0.92 31.76 12.00
C ALA A 156 0.21 30.81 11.59
N LEU A 157 0.18 29.58 12.11
CA LEU A 157 0.93 28.47 11.54
C LEU A 157 -0.04 27.61 10.71
N ILE A 158 0.03 27.70 9.39
CA ILE A 158 -0.83 26.92 8.50
C ILE A 158 -0.21 25.55 8.25
N LEU A 159 -0.98 24.49 8.51
CA LEU A 159 -0.69 23.12 8.14
C LEU A 159 -1.53 22.74 6.92
N SER A 160 -0.90 22.80 5.74
CA SER A 160 -1.54 22.47 4.46
C SER A 160 -1.31 21.02 4.09
N LEU A 161 -2.34 20.18 4.25
CA LEU A 161 -2.31 18.73 4.01
C LEU A 161 -2.89 18.42 2.63
N GLY A 162 -2.03 18.46 1.62
CA GLY A 162 -2.40 18.24 0.21
C GLY A 162 -2.37 16.77 -0.22
N TYR A 163 -2.64 16.54 -1.51
CA TYR A 163 -2.67 15.19 -2.07
C TYR A 163 -1.27 14.57 -2.26
N HIS A 164 -0.27 15.34 -2.70
CA HIS A 164 1.10 14.81 -2.86
C HIS A 164 2.09 15.29 -1.80
N THR A 165 1.77 16.40 -1.14
CA THR A 165 2.70 17.18 -0.33
C THR A 165 2.00 17.81 0.84
N THR A 166 2.71 17.93 1.96
CA THR A 166 2.27 18.65 3.14
C THR A 166 3.19 19.85 3.38
N HIS A 167 2.63 21.01 3.70
CA HIS A 167 3.41 22.23 3.97
C HIS A 167 3.10 22.78 5.36
N VAL A 168 4.14 23.26 6.03
CA VAL A 168 4.07 24.02 7.27
C VAL A 168 4.46 25.46 6.93
N ILE A 169 3.51 26.37 7.05
CA ILE A 169 3.60 27.73 6.52
C ILE A 169 3.38 28.72 7.67
N PRO A 170 4.45 29.32 8.21
CA PRO A 170 4.32 30.41 9.17
C PRO A 170 3.91 31.72 8.48
N ILE A 171 2.90 32.38 9.06
CA ILE A 171 2.48 33.74 8.73
C ILE A 171 2.65 34.58 9.99
N LEU A 172 3.39 35.69 9.87
CA LEU A 172 3.56 36.69 10.92
C LEU A 172 3.23 38.07 10.37
N ARG A 173 2.50 38.88 11.14
CA ARG A 173 2.13 40.26 10.80
C ARG A 173 1.47 40.38 9.43
N GLY A 174 0.73 39.34 9.00
CA GLY A 174 0.06 39.27 7.70
C GLY A 174 0.98 38.99 6.50
N GLN A 175 2.23 38.61 6.74
CA GLN A 175 3.22 38.28 5.72
C GLN A 175 3.67 36.82 5.82
N LEU A 176 4.05 36.25 4.68
CA LEU A 176 4.64 34.92 4.63
C LEU A 176 6.11 34.94 5.02
N GLU A 177 6.46 34.09 5.98
CA GLU A 177 7.85 33.90 6.41
C GLU A 177 8.52 32.83 5.53
N HIS A 178 8.83 33.19 4.27
CA HIS A 178 9.27 32.26 3.22
C HIS A 178 10.47 31.37 3.63
N ASP A 179 11.46 31.92 4.33
CA ASP A 179 12.67 31.22 4.74
C ASP A 179 12.40 30.10 5.77
N HIS A 180 11.27 30.21 6.47
CA HIS A 180 10.84 29.29 7.53
C HIS A 180 9.78 28.30 7.07
N ILE A 181 9.30 28.39 5.82
CA ILE A 181 8.36 27.42 5.25
C ILE A 181 9.07 26.08 5.09
N ARG A 182 8.39 24.99 5.45
CA ARG A 182 8.88 23.63 5.23
C ARG A 182 7.85 22.76 4.53
N ARG A 183 8.36 21.86 3.68
CA ARG A 183 7.57 20.92 2.88
C ARG A 183 7.98 19.50 3.22
N LEU A 184 6.98 18.65 3.37
CA LEU A 184 7.10 17.19 3.46
C LEU A 184 6.59 16.57 2.15
N ASN A 185 7.32 15.62 1.57
CA ASN A 185 6.93 14.95 0.32
C ASN A 185 5.94 13.79 0.55
N LEU A 186 5.05 13.96 1.53
CA LEU A 186 4.00 13.02 1.87
C LEU A 186 2.65 13.74 1.86
N GLY A 187 1.67 13.09 1.24
CA GLY A 187 0.28 13.48 1.21
C GLY A 187 -0.61 12.26 1.01
N GLY A 188 -1.88 12.51 0.67
CA GLY A 188 -2.87 11.46 0.45
C GLY A 188 -2.44 10.38 -0.54
N TYR A 189 -1.79 10.75 -1.65
CA TYR A 189 -1.33 9.81 -2.67
C TYR A 189 -0.35 8.78 -2.10
N GLN A 190 0.64 9.19 -1.31
CA GLN A 190 1.61 8.28 -0.71
C GLN A 190 0.94 7.36 0.32
N MET A 191 -0.01 7.89 1.11
CA MET A 191 -0.77 7.09 2.07
C MET A 191 -1.66 6.05 1.37
N ILE A 192 -2.42 6.44 0.35
CA ILE A 192 -3.26 5.55 -0.47
C ILE A 192 -2.39 4.50 -1.18
N SER A 193 -1.27 4.92 -1.78
CA SER A 193 -0.35 4.02 -2.47
C SER A 193 0.28 3.00 -1.53
N TYR A 194 0.54 3.39 -0.28
CA TYR A 194 1.02 2.47 0.74
C TYR A 194 -0.07 1.47 1.14
N LEU A 195 -1.30 1.92 1.43
CA LEU A 195 -2.44 1.03 1.70
C LEU A 195 -2.66 0.05 0.54
N PHE A 196 -2.56 0.55 -0.69
CA PHE A 196 -2.72 -0.25 -1.92
C PHE A 196 -1.70 -1.39 -1.96
N ARG A 197 -0.42 -1.10 -1.71
CA ARG A 197 0.62 -2.13 -1.64
C ARG A 197 0.42 -3.09 -0.48
N LEU A 198 0.03 -2.61 0.71
CA LEU A 198 -0.25 -3.46 1.87
C LEU A 198 -1.34 -4.48 1.57
N LEU A 199 -2.46 -4.04 0.99
CA LEU A 199 -3.58 -4.93 0.66
C LEU A 199 -3.23 -5.89 -0.47
N GLN A 200 -2.46 -5.46 -1.47
CA GLN A 200 -1.98 -6.35 -2.54
C GLN A 200 -1.07 -7.47 -1.99
N MET A 201 -0.19 -7.16 -1.04
CA MET A 201 0.67 -8.16 -0.40
C MET A 201 -0.13 -9.10 0.52
N LYS A 202 -1.14 -8.58 1.22
CA LYS A 202 -2.04 -9.37 2.08
C LYS A 202 -2.96 -10.29 1.28
N TYR A 203 -3.39 -9.87 0.10
CA TYR A 203 -4.33 -10.59 -0.77
C TYR A 203 -3.81 -10.79 -2.20
N PRO A 204 -2.79 -11.63 -2.43
CA PRO A 204 -2.21 -11.84 -3.76
C PRO A 204 -3.18 -12.43 -4.79
N ALA A 205 -4.23 -13.15 -4.35
CA ALA A 205 -5.24 -13.70 -5.24
C ALA A 205 -6.16 -12.62 -5.86
N HIS A 206 -6.20 -11.43 -5.27
CA HIS A 206 -7.13 -10.36 -5.66
C HIS A 206 -6.42 -9.13 -6.25
N LEU A 207 -5.16 -9.27 -6.71
CA LEU A 207 -4.37 -8.15 -7.26
C LEU A 207 -5.12 -7.33 -8.32
N ASN A 208 -5.86 -7.99 -9.23
CA ASN A 208 -6.61 -7.32 -10.29
C ASN A 208 -7.89 -6.63 -9.78
N ALA A 209 -8.45 -7.09 -8.67
CA ALA A 209 -9.66 -6.53 -8.08
C ALA A 209 -9.36 -5.38 -7.10
N ILE A 210 -8.14 -5.35 -6.57
CA ILE A 210 -7.60 -4.25 -5.78
C ILE A 210 -7.10 -3.19 -6.77
N THR A 211 -7.96 -2.21 -7.10
CA THR A 211 -7.61 -1.07 -7.96
C THR A 211 -7.33 0.17 -7.10
N LEU A 212 -6.54 1.12 -7.62
CA LEU A 212 -6.18 2.33 -6.88
C LEU A 212 -7.41 3.14 -6.46
N THR A 213 -8.40 3.28 -7.34
CA THR A 213 -9.67 3.98 -7.09
C THR A 213 -10.45 3.37 -5.94
N ARG A 214 -10.50 2.02 -5.86
CA ARG A 214 -11.17 1.32 -4.76
C ARG A 214 -10.43 1.52 -3.45
N ILE A 215 -9.11 1.42 -3.47
CA ILE A 215 -8.32 1.64 -2.26
C ILE A 215 -8.40 3.07 -1.78
N GLU A 216 -8.46 4.05 -2.69
CA GLU A 216 -8.71 5.44 -2.33
C GLU A 216 -10.06 5.62 -1.62
N SER A 217 -11.14 4.99 -2.12
CA SER A 217 -12.44 5.00 -1.46
C SER A 217 -12.39 4.33 -0.07
N ILE A 218 -11.75 3.16 0.03
CA ILE A 218 -11.53 2.47 1.31
C ILE A 218 -10.73 3.36 2.27
N PHE A 219 -9.70 4.02 1.75
CA PHE A 219 -8.81 4.87 2.53
C PHE A 219 -9.59 6.04 3.14
N HIS A 220 -10.36 6.77 2.33
CA HIS A 220 -11.13 7.91 2.80
C HIS A 220 -12.27 7.54 3.76
N ASN A 221 -12.91 6.38 3.58
CA ASN A 221 -14.08 5.98 4.37
C ASN A 221 -13.72 5.20 5.65
N HIS A 222 -12.56 4.54 5.69
CA HIS A 222 -12.24 3.59 6.76
C HIS A 222 -10.90 3.84 7.45
N SER A 223 -10.09 4.80 7.00
CA SER A 223 -8.81 5.12 7.65
C SER A 223 -8.96 6.23 8.68
N PHE A 224 -8.14 6.19 9.71
CA PHE A 224 -8.11 7.20 10.77
C PHE A 224 -6.70 7.35 11.34
N ILE A 225 -6.45 8.48 12.01
CA ILE A 225 -5.18 8.75 12.69
C ILE A 225 -5.38 8.47 14.18
N ALA A 226 -4.62 7.52 14.71
CA ALA A 226 -4.63 7.19 16.13
C ALA A 226 -3.98 8.32 16.95
N ARG A 227 -4.53 8.59 18.15
CA ARG A 227 -3.94 9.53 19.11
C ARG A 227 -2.58 9.01 19.61
N ASP A 228 -2.53 7.74 19.95
CA ASP A 228 -1.30 7.03 20.27
C ASP A 228 -1.22 5.79 19.37
N TYR A 229 -0.25 5.79 18.46
CA TYR A 229 -0.11 4.74 17.47
C TYR A 229 0.22 3.38 18.09
N PHE A 230 1.13 3.34 19.06
CA PHE A 230 1.60 2.09 19.64
C PHE A 230 0.59 1.49 20.63
N GLU A 231 -0.12 2.32 21.38
CA GLU A 231 -1.22 1.84 22.23
C GLU A 231 -2.37 1.28 21.38
N GLU A 232 -2.77 2.00 20.33
CA GLU A 232 -3.81 1.52 19.41
C GLU A 232 -3.40 0.19 18.79
N LEU A 233 -2.17 0.05 18.27
CA LEU A 233 -1.66 -1.21 17.72
C LEU A 233 -1.73 -2.37 18.71
N LYS A 234 -1.50 -2.15 20.01
CA LYS A 234 -1.62 -3.20 21.03
C LYS A 234 -3.06 -3.66 21.20
N MET A 235 -4.03 -2.77 21.03
CA MET A 235 -5.45 -3.15 21.10
C MET A 235 -5.84 -4.11 19.96
N TRP A 236 -5.24 -3.94 18.77
CA TRP A 236 -5.47 -4.82 17.62
C TRP A 236 -4.97 -6.26 17.79
N ASP A 237 -4.15 -6.55 18.81
CA ASP A 237 -3.76 -7.92 19.17
C ASP A 237 -4.90 -8.68 19.89
N ASN A 238 -5.85 -7.95 20.49
CA ASN A 238 -7.02 -8.55 21.13
C ASN A 238 -8.05 -8.99 20.07
N ILE A 239 -8.45 -10.26 20.12
CA ILE A 239 -9.42 -10.87 19.20
C ILE A 239 -10.79 -10.18 19.24
N ASP A 240 -11.27 -9.79 20.42
CA ASP A 240 -12.58 -9.13 20.57
C ASP A 240 -12.54 -7.76 19.89
N TYR A 241 -11.49 -6.98 20.17
CA TYR A 241 -11.26 -5.69 19.54
C TYR A 241 -11.11 -5.81 18.02
N TYR A 242 -10.37 -6.82 17.55
CA TYR A 242 -10.21 -7.10 16.13
C TYR A 242 -11.57 -7.36 15.46
N ASN A 243 -12.40 -8.22 16.04
CA ASN A 243 -13.70 -8.60 15.46
C ASN A 243 -14.68 -7.42 15.38
N GLU A 244 -14.65 -6.51 16.36
CA GLU A 244 -15.50 -5.30 16.38
C GLU A 244 -15.03 -4.23 15.40
N ASN A 245 -13.71 -4.08 15.21
CA ASN A 245 -13.15 -2.94 14.47
C ASN A 245 -12.76 -3.26 13.02
N VAL A 246 -12.51 -4.54 12.69
CA VAL A 246 -12.14 -4.94 11.32
C VAL A 246 -13.25 -4.60 10.33
N LYS A 247 -12.88 -3.97 9.21
CA LYS A 247 -13.82 -3.67 8.12
C LYS A 247 -13.69 -4.74 7.05
N LYS A 248 -14.78 -5.49 6.84
CA LYS A 248 -14.89 -6.49 5.76
C LYS A 248 -15.46 -5.82 4.52
N ILE A 249 -14.65 -5.69 3.48
CA ILE A 249 -15.02 -5.05 2.21
C ILE A 249 -15.24 -6.13 1.17
N GLN A 250 -16.45 -6.20 0.63
CA GLN A 250 -16.78 -7.15 -0.44
C GLN A 250 -16.21 -6.66 -1.77
N LEU A 251 -15.40 -7.48 -2.42
CA LEU A 251 -14.97 -7.29 -3.80
C LEU A 251 -16.03 -7.80 -4.77
N PRO A 252 -16.08 -7.22 -5.99
CA PRO A 252 -16.91 -7.77 -7.05
C PRO A 252 -16.48 -9.19 -7.38
N TYR A 253 -17.44 -10.09 -7.39
CA TYR A 253 -17.28 -11.47 -7.78
C TYR A 253 -18.48 -11.87 -8.64
N VAL A 254 -18.23 -12.74 -9.60
CA VAL A 254 -19.32 -13.37 -10.36
C VAL A 254 -19.70 -14.61 -9.58
N GLN A 255 -20.92 -14.65 -9.04
CA GLN A 255 -21.46 -15.89 -8.51
C GLN A 255 -21.42 -16.91 -9.64
N PRO A 256 -20.77 -18.07 -9.45
CA PRO A 256 -20.89 -19.13 -10.44
C PRO A 256 -22.37 -19.45 -10.57
N SER A 257 -22.96 -19.16 -11.74
CA SER A 257 -24.27 -19.70 -12.09
C SER A 257 -24.16 -21.20 -11.85
N THR A 258 -25.11 -21.76 -11.08
CA THR A 258 -25.16 -23.18 -10.71
C THR A 258 -24.61 -24.02 -11.85
N ILE A 259 -23.36 -24.46 -11.71
CA ILE A 259 -22.71 -25.29 -12.71
C ILE A 259 -23.61 -26.51 -12.76
N ASN A 260 -24.23 -26.78 -13.92
CA ASN A 260 -24.97 -28.01 -14.15
C ASN A 260 -24.10 -29.17 -13.62
N ALA A 261 -24.49 -29.71 -12.46
CA ALA A 261 -23.67 -30.63 -11.66
C ALA A 261 -23.19 -31.86 -12.46
N THR A 262 -23.90 -32.13 -13.55
CA THR A 262 -23.64 -33.17 -14.54
C THR A 262 -22.27 -33.06 -15.23
N ALA A 263 -21.81 -31.86 -15.59
CA ALA A 263 -20.57 -31.70 -16.38
C ALA A 263 -19.29 -31.88 -15.54
N ALA A 264 -19.33 -31.49 -14.26
CA ALA A 264 -18.20 -31.66 -13.33
C ALA A 264 -18.07 -33.12 -12.87
N GLU A 265 -19.19 -33.81 -12.62
CA GLU A 265 -19.22 -35.24 -12.33
C GLU A 265 -18.70 -36.09 -13.51
N GLU A 266 -19.09 -35.77 -14.75
CA GLU A 266 -18.61 -36.47 -15.93
C GLU A 266 -17.09 -36.34 -16.12
N LYS A 267 -16.53 -35.15 -15.85
CA LYS A 267 -15.09 -34.89 -15.95
C LYS A 267 -14.30 -35.66 -14.89
N LEU A 268 -14.84 -35.76 -13.66
CA LEU A 268 -14.25 -36.53 -12.58
C LEU A 268 -14.34 -38.04 -12.84
N LYS A 269 -15.47 -38.54 -13.36
CA LYS A 269 -15.63 -39.93 -13.81
C LYS A 269 -14.63 -40.28 -14.92
N ARG A 270 -14.50 -39.43 -15.95
CA ARG A 270 -13.50 -39.61 -17.04
C ARG A 270 -12.06 -39.63 -16.51
N ARG A 271 -11.70 -38.76 -15.55
CA ARG A 271 -10.36 -38.79 -14.93
C ARG A 271 -10.11 -40.09 -14.16
N LYS A 272 -11.08 -40.55 -13.35
CA LYS A 272 -10.99 -41.83 -12.61
C LYS A 272 -10.85 -43.03 -13.56
N GLU A 273 -11.60 -43.02 -14.67
CA GLU A 273 -11.54 -44.05 -15.72
C GLU A 273 -10.15 -44.12 -16.38
N ILE A 274 -9.58 -42.97 -16.73
CA ILE A 274 -8.24 -42.86 -17.34
C ILE A 274 -7.16 -43.35 -16.37
N THR A 275 -7.23 -42.94 -15.09
CA THR A 275 -6.29 -43.38 -14.06
C THR A 275 -6.36 -44.90 -13.85
N LYS A 276 -7.55 -45.49 -13.85
CA LYS A 276 -7.74 -46.94 -13.72
C LYS A 276 -7.12 -47.71 -14.89
N ARG A 277 -7.36 -47.27 -16.13
CA ARG A 277 -6.75 -47.88 -17.33
C ARG A 277 -5.23 -47.78 -17.33
N LEU A 278 -4.67 -46.68 -16.82
CA LEU A 278 -3.22 -46.49 -16.71
C LEU A 278 -2.59 -47.48 -15.71
N ILE A 279 -3.26 -47.74 -14.59
CA ILE A 279 -2.82 -48.71 -13.58
C ILE A 279 -2.88 -50.14 -14.13
N GLU A 280 -3.97 -50.50 -14.82
CA GLU A 280 -4.12 -51.83 -15.44
C GLU A 280 -3.07 -52.08 -16.53
N ALA A 281 -2.78 -51.09 -17.37
CA ALA A 281 -1.73 -51.18 -18.39
C ALA A 281 -0.33 -51.38 -17.79
N ASN A 282 -0.03 -50.68 -16.69
CA ASN A 282 1.25 -50.83 -15.97
C ASN A 282 1.37 -52.20 -15.28
N GLN A 283 0.28 -52.73 -14.71
CA GLN A 283 0.27 -54.07 -14.12
C GLN A 283 0.45 -55.17 -15.16
N LYS A 284 -0.11 -55.00 -16.37
CA LYS A 284 0.06 -55.94 -17.47
C LYS A 284 1.51 -55.97 -17.98
N ARG A 285 2.13 -54.79 -18.17
CA ARG A 285 3.57 -54.67 -18.50
C ARG A 285 4.49 -55.31 -17.45
N LEU A 286 4.12 -55.24 -16.17
CA LEU A 286 4.88 -55.87 -15.09
C LEU A 286 4.75 -57.40 -15.06
N LYS A 287 3.62 -57.95 -15.53
CA LYS A 287 3.43 -59.40 -15.70
C LYS A 287 4.19 -59.93 -16.91
N GLU A 288 4.10 -59.24 -18.04
CA GLU A 288 4.85 -59.59 -19.27
C GLU A 288 6.37 -59.63 -19.01
N LYS A 289 6.92 -58.64 -18.28
CA LYS A 289 8.33 -58.62 -17.84
C LYS A 289 8.71 -59.72 -16.85
N ARG A 290 7.76 -60.26 -16.10
CA ARG A 290 7.99 -61.39 -15.17
C ARG A 290 7.97 -62.72 -15.90
N GLU A 291 7.18 -62.82 -16.96
CA GLU A 291 7.12 -64.00 -17.83
C GLU A 291 8.34 -64.08 -18.75
N GLU A 292 8.90 -62.95 -19.19
CA GLU A 292 10.15 -62.89 -19.98
C GLU A 292 11.41 -63.30 -19.19
N ASN A 293 11.42 -63.15 -17.87
CA ASN A 293 12.58 -63.42 -17.00
C ASN A 293 12.54 -64.80 -16.30
N GLY A 294 11.57 -65.66 -16.64
CA GLY A 294 11.28 -66.91 -15.91
C GLY A 294 11.62 -68.19 -16.66
N GLY A 295 12.88 -68.39 -17.07
CA GLY A 295 13.37 -69.66 -17.62
C GLY A 295 14.45 -70.28 -16.73
N GLY A 296 14.07 -71.15 -15.79
CA GLY A 296 15.02 -71.89 -14.93
C GLY A 296 14.40 -72.53 -13.68
N SER A 297 13.69 -73.64 -13.87
CA SER A 297 13.25 -74.61 -12.84
C SER A 297 14.45 -75.27 -12.14
N SER A 298 14.39 -75.91 -10.98
CA SER A 298 13.48 -75.98 -9.81
C SER A 298 14.09 -77.04 -8.88
N THR A 299 14.01 -76.86 -7.55
CA THR A 299 13.87 -77.96 -6.58
C THR A 299 13.45 -77.41 -5.20
N ASN A 300 12.15 -77.56 -4.94
CA ASN A 300 11.46 -77.91 -3.69
C ASN A 300 11.81 -77.21 -2.37
N LEU A 301 11.02 -76.17 -2.04
CA LEU A 301 10.56 -75.87 -0.68
C LEU A 301 9.01 -75.79 -0.68
N SER A 302 8.33 -76.70 0.01
CA SER A 302 6.89 -76.65 0.35
C SER A 302 6.75 -76.10 1.78
N SER A 303 6.31 -74.85 1.96
CA SER A 303 4.93 -74.37 2.08
C SER A 303 4.29 -74.58 3.47
N ASN A 304 4.34 -73.54 4.31
CA ASN A 304 3.29 -73.19 5.27
C ASN A 304 3.07 -71.66 5.27
N VAL A 305 2.13 -71.27 4.41
CA VAL A 305 1.11 -70.20 4.50
C VAL A 305 1.48 -68.84 5.13
N ILE A 306 1.81 -67.87 4.27
CA ILE A 306 1.59 -66.44 4.54
C ILE A 306 0.26 -66.06 3.87
N CYS A 307 -0.76 -65.81 4.67
CA CYS A 307 -2.11 -65.44 4.23
C CYS A 307 -2.16 -64.06 3.58
N ASN A 308 -2.95 -63.99 2.51
CA ASN A 308 -3.63 -62.78 2.01
C ASN A 308 -4.22 -61.93 3.15
N ARG A 309 -3.88 -60.63 3.20
CA ARG A 309 -4.83 -59.58 3.62
C ARG A 309 -4.62 -58.31 2.78
N PRO A 310 -5.71 -57.65 2.33
CA PRO A 310 -5.65 -56.38 1.62
C PRO A 310 -5.09 -55.30 2.56
N ARG A 311 -4.28 -54.36 2.04
CA ARG A 311 -3.92 -53.14 2.77
C ARG A 311 -5.20 -52.34 3.00
N SER A 312 -5.78 -52.55 4.18
CA SER A 312 -6.97 -51.87 4.68
C SER A 312 -6.77 -50.36 4.66
N ASN A 313 -7.76 -49.61 4.17
CA ASN A 313 -8.01 -48.25 4.66
C ASN A 313 -8.11 -48.35 6.19
N LYS A 314 -7.06 -47.95 6.92
CA LYS A 314 -7.13 -47.86 8.38
C LYS A 314 -8.09 -46.72 8.70
N SER A 315 -9.31 -47.08 9.09
CA SER A 315 -10.25 -46.19 9.74
C SER A 315 -9.69 -45.88 11.12
N TYR A 316 -9.18 -44.66 11.32
CA TYR A 316 -8.75 -44.21 12.63
C TYR A 316 -10.01 -43.76 13.38
N GLN A 317 -10.51 -44.58 14.30
CA GLN A 317 -11.67 -44.27 15.13
C GLN A 317 -11.26 -44.29 16.61
N PRO A 318 -11.86 -43.42 17.45
CA PRO A 318 -11.59 -43.45 18.88
C PRO A 318 -12.05 -44.78 19.50
N PRO A 319 -11.40 -45.24 20.59
CA PRO A 319 -11.91 -46.35 21.39
C PRO A 319 -13.34 -46.09 21.87
N SER A 320 -14.15 -47.14 22.00
CA SER A 320 -15.61 -47.09 22.20
C SER A 320 -16.09 -46.28 23.43
N ASP A 321 -15.19 -45.98 24.37
CA ASP A 321 -15.50 -45.34 25.66
C ASP A 321 -14.99 -43.89 25.77
N VAL A 322 -14.43 -43.29 24.71
CA VAL A 322 -13.81 -41.95 24.74
C VAL A 322 -14.34 -41.05 23.64
N THR A 323 -14.62 -39.79 23.96
CA THR A 323 -15.05 -38.81 22.95
C THR A 323 -13.92 -38.52 21.94
N LEU A 324 -14.28 -38.22 20.70
CA LEU A 324 -13.32 -37.93 19.63
C LEU A 324 -12.38 -36.77 19.99
N ALA A 325 -12.89 -35.74 20.66
CA ALA A 325 -12.12 -34.58 21.07
C ALA A 325 -11.09 -34.92 22.17
N ASP A 326 -11.49 -35.70 23.17
CA ASP A 326 -10.60 -36.13 24.25
C ASP A 326 -9.51 -37.07 23.74
N TRP A 327 -9.87 -37.95 22.80
CA TRP A 327 -8.91 -38.85 22.15
C TRP A 327 -7.89 -38.10 21.29
N LEU A 328 -8.31 -37.12 20.48
CA LEU A 328 -7.39 -36.31 19.68
C LEU A 328 -6.47 -35.44 20.54
N ASN A 329 -6.97 -34.90 21.66
CA ASN A 329 -6.16 -34.17 22.61
C ASN A 329 -5.12 -35.07 23.30
N ASP A 330 -5.49 -36.31 23.62
CA ASP A 330 -4.55 -37.30 24.15
C ASP A 330 -3.47 -37.69 23.12
N ILE A 331 -3.83 -37.86 21.85
CA ILE A 331 -2.87 -38.11 20.76
C ILE A 331 -1.91 -36.92 20.57
N LYS A 332 -2.42 -35.67 20.59
CA LYS A 332 -1.57 -34.45 20.54
C LYS A 332 -0.62 -34.36 21.73
N ARG A 333 -1.09 -34.69 22.94
CA ARG A 333 -0.26 -34.74 24.14
C ARG A 333 0.85 -35.77 24.00
N LYS A 334 0.52 -37.00 23.59
CA LYS A 334 1.49 -38.09 23.36
C LYS A 334 2.52 -37.74 22.28
N GLN A 335 2.10 -37.10 21.19
CA GLN A 335 3.01 -36.61 20.14
C GLN A 335 3.98 -35.55 20.69
N LYS A 336 3.49 -34.58 21.47
CA LYS A 336 4.30 -33.51 22.05
C LYS A 336 5.31 -34.04 23.07
N GLU A 337 4.90 -34.98 23.92
CA GLU A 337 5.79 -35.65 24.88
C GLU A 337 6.91 -36.43 24.18
N LEU A 338 6.58 -37.16 23.11
CA LEU A 338 7.54 -37.94 22.33
C LEU A 338 8.56 -37.03 21.62
N LEU A 339 8.09 -35.91 21.05
CA LEU A 339 8.94 -34.89 20.43
C LEU A 339 9.85 -34.19 21.45
N GLN A 340 9.33 -33.91 22.65
CA GLN A 340 10.09 -33.31 23.74
C GLN A 340 11.18 -34.27 24.26
N LYS A 341 10.89 -35.57 24.35
CA LYS A 341 11.90 -36.61 24.65
C LYS A 341 12.99 -36.66 23.58
N LYS A 342 12.62 -36.67 22.30
CA LYS A 342 13.58 -36.70 21.17
C LYS A 342 14.50 -35.48 21.14
N THR A 343 13.94 -34.29 21.35
CA THR A 343 14.71 -33.03 21.39
C THR A 343 15.62 -32.94 22.61
N SER A 344 15.17 -33.39 23.78
CA SER A 344 15.98 -33.46 25.00
C SER A 344 17.15 -34.45 24.86
N ARG A 345 16.92 -35.61 24.21
CA ARG A 345 17.97 -36.59 23.87
C ARG A 345 18.99 -35.99 22.90
N CYS A 346 18.53 -35.27 21.86
CA CYS A 346 19.39 -34.58 20.92
C CYS A 346 20.27 -33.51 21.60
N LYS A 347 19.69 -32.69 22.49
CA LYS A 347 20.42 -31.70 23.29
C LYS A 347 21.46 -32.35 24.21
N ARG A 348 21.10 -33.41 24.94
CA ARG A 348 22.05 -34.19 25.75
C ARG A 348 23.20 -34.75 24.90
N ARG A 349 22.92 -35.25 23.70
CA ARG A 349 23.94 -35.76 22.77
C ARG A 349 24.90 -34.63 22.34
N GLN A 350 24.38 -33.46 21.98
CA GLN A 350 25.20 -32.30 21.64
C GLN A 350 26.03 -31.77 22.83
N GLU A 351 25.48 -31.79 24.05
CA GLU A 351 26.21 -31.41 25.27
C GLU A 351 27.30 -32.42 25.65
N MET A 352 27.06 -33.72 25.44
CA MET A 352 28.10 -34.75 25.65
C MET A 352 29.24 -34.64 24.63
N VAL A 353 28.95 -34.21 23.40
CA VAL A 353 29.99 -33.92 22.39
C VAL A 353 30.81 -32.67 22.76
N LYS A 354 30.18 -31.66 23.39
CA LYS A 354 30.86 -30.45 23.85
C LYS A 354 31.71 -30.65 25.12
N ARG A 355 31.33 -31.61 25.97
CA ARG A 355 32.14 -31.99 27.14
C ARG A 355 33.22 -32.95 26.67
N HIS A 356 34.46 -32.48 26.65
CA HIS A 356 35.68 -33.26 26.42
C HIS A 356 35.83 -34.33 27.53
N THR A 357 34.99 -35.36 27.48
CA THR A 357 34.96 -36.44 28.46
C THR A 357 36.09 -37.42 28.15
N LEU A 358 36.59 -38.09 29.19
CA LEU A 358 37.62 -39.13 29.10
C LEU A 358 37.28 -40.17 28.01
N ALA A 359 35.99 -40.49 27.84
CA ALA A 359 35.49 -41.37 26.76
C ALA A 359 35.56 -40.79 25.34
N SER A 360 35.61 -39.46 25.18
CA SER A 360 35.88 -38.79 23.90
C SER A 360 37.37 -38.73 23.61
N GLN A 361 38.20 -38.55 24.65
CA GLN A 361 39.66 -38.63 24.52
C GLN A 361 40.13 -40.05 24.21
N GLU A 362 39.55 -41.08 24.85
CA GLU A 362 39.88 -42.48 24.56
C GLU A 362 39.44 -42.88 23.15
N ARG A 363 38.29 -42.36 22.68
CA ARG A 363 37.85 -42.51 21.28
C ARG A 363 38.80 -41.82 20.29
N MET A 364 39.23 -40.59 20.56
CA MET A 364 40.24 -39.91 19.73
C MET A 364 41.61 -40.61 19.78
N ARG A 365 41.99 -41.16 20.94
CA ARG A 365 43.23 -41.91 21.12
C ARG A 365 43.20 -43.20 20.29
N ILE A 366 42.09 -43.95 20.32
CA ILE A 366 41.90 -45.16 19.52
C ILE A 366 41.89 -44.83 18.02
N ILE A 367 41.20 -43.76 17.60
CA ILE A 367 41.20 -43.29 16.20
C ILE A 367 42.60 -42.85 15.76
N SER A 368 43.34 -42.14 16.62
CA SER A 368 44.71 -41.71 16.34
C SER A 368 45.70 -42.87 16.29
N LEU A 369 45.51 -43.90 17.12
CA LEU A 369 46.36 -45.11 17.14
C LEU A 369 46.10 -45.97 15.89
N LEU A 370 44.84 -46.06 15.46
CA LEU A 370 44.45 -46.71 14.20
C LEU A 370 44.99 -45.97 12.97
N ALA A 371 45.22 -44.67 13.06
CA ALA A 371 45.80 -43.86 11.98
C ALA A 371 47.35 -43.81 12.00
N SER A 372 48.01 -44.30 13.06
CA SER A 372 49.47 -44.15 13.23
C SER A 372 50.30 -45.37 12.84
N ASP A 373 49.68 -46.53 12.56
CA ASP A 373 50.40 -47.70 12.06
C ASP A 373 50.61 -47.61 10.53
N GLU A 374 51.72 -46.95 10.21
CA GLU A 374 52.64 -47.12 9.07
C GLU A 374 52.18 -47.00 7.59
N LYS A 375 53.03 -46.28 6.85
CA LYS A 375 53.01 -46.04 5.40
C LYS A 375 53.11 -47.35 4.61
N GLY A 376 51.98 -47.87 4.14
CA GLY A 376 51.93 -48.92 3.13
C GLY A 376 50.51 -49.03 2.60
N THR A 377 50.33 -48.78 1.29
CA THR A 377 49.12 -48.95 0.46
C THR A 377 47.79 -49.11 1.19
N ASP A 378 46.96 -48.07 1.11
CA ASP A 378 45.58 -48.02 1.56
C ASP A 378 44.72 -49.16 0.99
N GLU A 379 44.39 -50.15 1.84
CA GLU A 379 43.32 -51.14 1.65
C GLU A 379 42.26 -51.06 2.76
N PHE A 380 42.16 -49.93 3.46
CA PHE A 380 41.15 -49.76 4.50
C PHE A 380 39.76 -49.61 3.86
N GLY A 381 38.82 -50.52 4.19
CA GLY A 381 37.47 -50.57 3.60
C GLY A 381 37.22 -51.68 2.56
N LYS A 382 38.18 -52.59 2.34
CA LYS A 382 37.96 -53.81 1.53
C LYS A 382 37.48 -55.02 2.34
N ASP A 383 37.62 -54.98 3.66
CA ASP A 383 37.24 -56.09 4.55
C ASP A 383 35.98 -55.70 5.36
N ASP A 384 34.93 -56.53 5.29
CA ASP A 384 33.64 -56.27 5.96
C ASP A 384 33.76 -56.18 7.49
N ARG A 385 34.90 -56.65 8.04
CA ARG A 385 35.22 -56.66 9.47
C ARG A 385 35.54 -55.27 10.03
N ASP A 386 35.94 -54.32 9.19
CA ASP A 386 36.19 -52.92 9.61
C ASP A 386 34.88 -52.18 9.93
N TRP A 387 33.77 -52.58 9.29
CA TRP A 387 32.43 -52.05 9.56
C TRP A 387 31.84 -52.55 10.88
N ASP A 388 32.28 -53.70 11.39
CA ASP A 388 31.82 -54.26 12.66
C ASP A 388 32.35 -53.47 13.87
N VAL A 389 33.50 -52.80 13.73
CA VAL A 389 34.04 -51.88 14.74
C VAL A 389 33.18 -50.60 14.81
N TYR A 390 32.73 -50.06 13.67
CA TYR A 390 31.78 -48.94 13.63
C TYR A 390 30.41 -49.32 14.20
N LYS A 391 29.91 -50.52 13.91
CA LYS A 391 28.65 -51.02 14.49
C LYS A 391 28.75 -51.17 16.00
N LYS A 392 29.83 -51.75 16.54
CA LYS A 392 30.03 -51.91 18.00
C LYS A 392 30.06 -50.58 18.77
N ILE A 393 30.50 -49.48 18.13
CA ILE A 393 30.54 -48.15 18.75
C ILE A 393 29.16 -47.45 18.72
N ASN A 394 28.26 -47.84 17.82
CA ASN A 394 26.99 -47.14 17.56
C ASN A 394 25.72 -47.96 17.94
N PHE A 395 25.86 -49.25 18.27
CA PHE A 395 24.75 -50.21 18.36
C PHE A 395 23.71 -49.96 19.48
N GLU A 396 24.06 -49.26 20.56
CA GLU A 396 23.10 -49.05 21.67
C GLU A 396 22.14 -47.86 21.46
N THR A 397 22.24 -47.12 20.35
CA THR A 397 21.50 -45.84 20.20
C THR A 397 20.53 -45.71 19.01
N GLU A 398 20.53 -46.62 18.05
CA GLU A 398 19.68 -46.49 16.84
C GLU A 398 18.33 -47.22 16.94
N SER A 399 18.27 -48.38 17.60
CA SER A 399 17.07 -49.24 17.62
C SER A 399 15.85 -48.59 18.28
N ASP A 400 16.03 -47.87 19.39
CA ASP A 400 14.95 -47.14 20.06
C ASP A 400 14.45 -45.92 19.25
N SER A 401 15.27 -45.40 18.32
CA SER A 401 14.94 -44.21 17.55
C SER A 401 14.00 -44.50 16.37
N GLU A 402 14.05 -45.70 15.81
CA GLU A 402 13.18 -46.12 14.70
C GLU A 402 11.75 -46.38 15.17
N THR A 403 11.59 -47.11 16.28
CA THR A 403 10.26 -47.39 16.86
C THR A 403 9.54 -46.12 17.33
N GLU A 404 10.28 -45.14 17.85
CA GLU A 404 9.76 -43.81 18.20
C GLU A 404 9.33 -43.03 16.94
N ASN A 405 10.09 -43.11 15.85
CA ASN A 405 9.76 -42.44 14.59
C ASN A 405 8.51 -43.04 13.93
N GLU A 406 8.33 -44.36 14.01
CA GLU A 406 7.13 -45.04 13.53
C GLU A 406 5.87 -44.58 14.29
N LYS A 407 5.95 -44.51 15.62
CA LYS A 407 4.85 -43.98 16.45
C LYS A 407 4.56 -42.50 16.18
N LEU A 408 5.60 -41.70 15.93
CA LEU A 408 5.42 -40.30 15.55
C LEU A 408 4.69 -40.16 14.21
N MET A 409 5.07 -40.98 13.21
CA MET A 409 4.37 -41.05 11.93
C MET A 409 2.92 -41.54 12.08
N GLU A 410 2.67 -42.50 12.96
CA GLU A 410 1.32 -42.97 13.25
C GLU A 410 0.45 -41.86 13.86
N TYR A 411 0.95 -41.13 14.86
CA TYR A 411 0.26 -39.97 15.43
C TYR A 411 0.04 -38.86 14.41
N GLU A 412 1.02 -38.57 13.55
CA GLU A 412 0.86 -37.60 12.46
C GLU A 412 -0.20 -38.04 11.44
N ASN A 413 -0.25 -39.32 11.09
CA ASN A 413 -1.22 -39.85 10.15
C ASN A 413 -2.65 -39.84 10.74
N ILE A 414 -2.81 -40.12 12.04
CA ILE A 414 -4.09 -39.99 12.75
C ILE A 414 -4.54 -38.52 12.77
N LEU A 415 -3.65 -37.60 13.15
CA LEU A 415 -3.96 -36.17 13.18
C LEU A 415 -4.28 -35.63 11.79
N LYS A 416 -3.53 -36.01 10.75
CA LYS A 416 -3.80 -35.66 9.36
C LYS A 416 -5.11 -36.25 8.84
N HIS A 417 -5.47 -37.47 9.22
CA HIS A 417 -6.74 -38.09 8.81
C HIS A 417 -7.95 -37.35 9.39
N HIS A 418 -7.89 -36.98 10.68
CA HIS A 418 -8.97 -36.23 11.32
C HIS A 418 -8.95 -34.73 10.98
N GLN A 419 -7.78 -34.13 10.73
CA GLN A 419 -7.69 -32.80 10.13
C GLN A 419 -8.17 -32.80 8.68
N ALA A 420 -7.97 -33.86 7.91
CA ALA A 420 -8.54 -34.01 6.59
C ALA A 420 -10.07 -34.10 6.64
N HIS A 421 -10.65 -34.67 7.71
CA HIS A 421 -12.09 -34.68 7.93
C HIS A 421 -12.65 -33.31 8.41
N ILE A 422 -11.83 -32.51 9.10
CA ILE A 422 -12.09 -31.08 9.34
C ILE A 422 -11.99 -30.30 8.02
N ILE A 423 -11.02 -30.63 7.15
CA ILE A 423 -10.88 -30.06 5.80
C ILE A 423 -12.02 -30.51 4.88
N GLU A 424 -12.60 -31.70 5.05
CA GLU A 424 -13.83 -32.13 4.37
C GLU A 424 -15.05 -31.38 4.91
N HIS A 425 -15.07 -31.04 6.20
CA HIS A 425 -16.04 -30.09 6.78
C HIS A 425 -15.80 -28.64 6.31
N GLU A 426 -14.55 -28.22 6.04
CA GLU A 426 -14.21 -26.93 5.42
C GLU A 426 -14.40 -26.94 3.90
N GLN A 427 -14.39 -28.10 3.24
CA GLN A 427 -14.75 -28.25 1.83
C GLN A 427 -16.26 -28.22 1.63
N ASN A 428 -17.06 -28.59 2.65
CA ASN A 428 -18.48 -28.25 2.70
C ASN A 428 -18.72 -26.74 2.94
N ASN A 429 -17.71 -25.97 3.38
CA ASN A 429 -17.72 -24.50 3.34
C ASN A 429 -17.33 -23.92 1.97
N ALA A 430 -17.33 -24.72 0.90
CA ALA A 430 -17.35 -24.22 -0.48
C ALA A 430 -18.65 -23.43 -0.82
N GLU A 431 -19.56 -23.27 0.14
CA GLU A 431 -20.81 -22.51 0.03
C GLU A 431 -20.68 -21.05 0.51
N ASN A 432 -19.59 -20.34 0.19
CA ASN A 432 -19.72 -18.89 -0.03
C ASN A 432 -18.57 -18.34 -0.87
N THR A 433 -18.70 -18.42 -2.20
CA THR A 433 -17.80 -17.71 -3.12
C THR A 433 -17.69 -16.22 -2.78
N ALA A 434 -18.70 -15.65 -2.11
CA ALA A 434 -18.67 -14.28 -1.60
C ALA A 434 -17.56 -14.03 -0.57
N GLU A 435 -17.39 -14.94 0.39
CA GLU A 435 -16.44 -14.80 1.51
C GLU A 435 -15.00 -14.82 1.02
N LEU A 436 -14.70 -15.61 -0.01
CA LEU A 436 -13.38 -15.63 -0.64
C LEU A 436 -13.03 -14.28 -1.26
N TYR A 437 -14.01 -13.49 -1.68
CA TYR A 437 -13.82 -12.18 -2.30
C TYR A 437 -14.00 -11.04 -1.28
N GLN A 438 -13.56 -11.22 -0.04
CA GLN A 438 -13.59 -10.18 0.99
C GLN A 438 -12.19 -9.70 1.36
N LEU A 439 -12.02 -8.38 1.46
CA LEU A 439 -10.84 -7.75 2.05
C LEU A 439 -11.13 -7.42 3.51
N HIS A 440 -10.30 -7.90 4.42
CA HIS A 440 -10.34 -7.49 5.82
C HIS A 440 -9.33 -6.37 6.04
N VAL A 441 -9.84 -5.15 6.23
CA VAL A 441 -9.05 -3.96 6.54
C VAL A 441 -9.09 -3.77 8.06
N GLY A 442 -7.98 -4.09 8.72
CA GLY A 442 -7.80 -3.98 10.16
C GLY A 442 -6.77 -2.90 10.46
N VAL A 443 -5.60 -3.31 10.96
CA VAL A 443 -4.46 -2.44 11.28
C VAL A 443 -4.01 -1.55 10.13
N GLU A 444 -4.27 -1.94 8.88
CA GLU A 444 -3.90 -1.16 7.70
C GLU A 444 -4.60 0.21 7.67
N SER A 445 -5.78 0.32 8.30
CA SER A 445 -6.58 1.55 8.38
C SER A 445 -5.90 2.68 9.15
N LEU A 446 -5.13 2.37 10.21
CA LEU A 446 -4.33 3.37 10.93
C LEU A 446 -2.87 3.41 10.46
N ARG A 447 -2.37 2.33 9.88
CA ARG A 447 -0.97 2.22 9.43
C ARG A 447 -0.69 3.14 8.24
N ALA A 448 -1.66 3.31 7.34
CA ALA A 448 -1.47 4.15 6.16
C ALA A 448 -1.43 5.65 6.46
N PRO A 449 -2.33 6.22 7.29
CA PRO A 449 -2.24 7.61 7.72
C PRO A 449 -1.06 7.91 8.65
N GLU A 450 -0.56 6.92 9.40
CA GLU A 450 0.61 7.11 10.29
C GLU A 450 1.87 7.53 9.51
N LEU A 451 1.95 7.30 8.20
CA LEU A 451 3.06 7.78 7.37
C LEU A 451 3.31 9.28 7.49
N LEU A 452 2.28 10.07 7.77
CA LEU A 452 2.42 11.51 7.98
C LEU A 452 3.30 11.84 9.20
N PHE A 453 3.32 10.96 10.20
CA PHE A 453 4.10 11.11 11.44
C PHE A 453 5.34 10.20 11.46
N GLN A 454 5.31 9.05 10.79
CA GLN A 454 6.42 8.09 10.71
C GLN A 454 6.74 7.72 9.25
N PRO A 455 7.40 8.60 8.49
CA PRO A 455 7.82 8.34 7.09
C PRO A 455 8.73 7.11 6.93
N SER A 456 9.49 6.77 7.98
CA SER A 456 10.43 5.66 8.00
C SER A 456 9.78 4.30 7.72
N MET A 457 8.47 4.16 7.93
CA MET A 457 7.71 2.93 7.64
C MET A 457 7.71 2.54 6.15
N VAL A 458 7.94 3.50 5.25
CA VAL A 458 8.10 3.27 3.80
C VAL A 458 9.55 3.46 3.35
N GLY A 459 10.50 3.54 4.28
CA GLY A 459 11.92 3.77 3.99
C GLY A 459 12.24 5.18 3.54
N VAL A 460 11.35 6.16 3.78
CA VAL A 460 11.62 7.58 3.53
C VAL A 460 12.40 8.12 4.74
N SER A 461 13.55 8.74 4.47
CA SER A 461 14.43 9.33 5.48
C SER A 461 14.08 10.77 5.85
N GLU A 462 12.93 11.28 5.39
CA GLU A 462 12.38 12.58 5.79
C GLU A 462 11.79 12.48 7.21
N THR A 463 11.70 13.62 7.90
CA THR A 463 11.09 13.74 9.24
C THR A 463 9.58 13.67 9.19
N GLY A 464 8.94 13.27 10.29
CA GLY A 464 7.48 13.31 10.42
C GLY A 464 6.92 14.74 10.50
N LEU A 465 5.59 14.89 10.37
CA LEU A 465 4.91 16.18 10.48
C LEU A 465 5.14 16.85 11.84
N ALA A 466 5.10 16.09 12.93
CA ALA A 466 5.30 16.64 14.28
C ALA A 466 6.72 17.22 14.46
N GLU A 467 7.74 16.48 14.01
CA GLU A 467 9.13 16.93 14.00
C GLU A 467 9.33 18.15 13.10
N LEU A 468 8.67 18.18 11.94
CA LEU A 468 8.72 19.31 11.01
C LEU A 468 8.11 20.59 11.62
N ILE A 469 6.98 20.46 12.32
CA ILE A 469 6.37 21.57 13.06
C ILE A 469 7.32 22.08 14.15
N ASN A 470 7.92 21.17 14.92
CA ASN A 470 8.89 21.54 15.95
C ASN A 470 10.13 22.22 15.36
N PHE A 471 10.63 21.72 14.24
CA PHE A 471 11.73 22.34 13.50
C PHE A 471 11.37 23.78 13.10
N VAL A 472 10.18 24.01 12.54
CA VAL A 472 9.72 25.35 12.17
C VAL A 472 9.59 26.25 13.39
N PHE A 473 9.06 25.77 14.53
CA PHE A 473 9.05 26.58 15.74
C PHE A 473 10.46 27.00 16.17
N ASN A 474 11.43 26.09 16.11
CA ASN A 474 12.80 26.36 16.53
C ASN A 474 13.55 27.35 15.63
N THR A 475 13.02 27.71 14.45
CA THR A 475 13.59 28.80 13.65
C THR A 475 13.17 30.19 14.13
N PHE A 476 12.16 30.29 15.00
CA PHE A 476 11.65 31.56 15.51
C PHE A 476 12.07 31.84 16.96
N PRO A 477 12.17 33.12 17.36
CA PRO A 477 12.25 33.54 18.76
C PRO A 477 11.06 33.04 19.62
N LEU A 478 11.26 32.91 20.93
CA LEU A 478 10.28 32.31 21.85
C LEU A 478 8.90 33.01 21.88
N ASP A 479 8.87 34.33 21.70
CA ASP A 479 7.66 35.14 21.64
C ASP A 479 6.86 34.92 20.34
N GLU A 480 7.56 34.85 19.20
CA GLU A 480 6.94 34.53 17.91
C GLU A 480 6.46 33.07 17.86
N GLN A 481 7.21 32.14 18.47
CA GLN A 481 6.77 30.75 18.62
C GLN A 481 5.43 30.63 19.34
N GLN A 482 5.26 31.37 20.46
CA GLN A 482 4.00 31.35 21.21
C GLN A 482 2.86 31.94 20.37
N THR A 483 3.13 33.04 19.67
CA THR A 483 2.17 33.69 18.78
C THR A 483 1.69 32.75 17.65
N LEU A 484 2.60 31.97 17.06
CA LEU A 484 2.28 30.96 16.05
C LEU A 484 1.49 29.78 16.65
N ALA A 485 1.87 29.33 17.85
CA ALA A 485 1.21 28.21 18.54
C ALA A 485 -0.23 28.54 18.96
N ASP A 486 -0.52 29.80 19.29
CA ASP A 486 -1.86 30.27 19.64
C ASP A 486 -2.82 30.26 18.43
N ASN A 487 -2.32 30.12 17.20
CA ASN A 487 -3.16 30.04 16.00
C ASN A 487 -2.62 29.06 14.95
N ILE A 488 -2.75 27.76 15.21
CA ILE A 488 -2.43 26.71 14.24
C ILE A 488 -3.68 26.43 13.40
N PHE A 489 -3.59 26.59 12.09
CA PHE A 489 -4.72 26.41 11.16
C PHE A 489 -4.47 25.21 10.24
N ILE A 490 -5.37 24.24 10.23
CA ILE A 490 -5.26 23.02 9.40
C ILE A 490 -6.20 23.13 8.20
N THR A 491 -5.67 22.87 7.00
CA THR A 491 -6.40 22.91 5.74
C THR A 491 -5.94 21.83 4.75
N GLY A 492 -6.68 21.66 3.66
CA GLY A 492 -6.40 20.69 2.58
C GLY A 492 -7.21 19.41 2.73
N GLY A 493 -7.39 18.66 1.64
CA GLY A 493 -8.25 17.47 1.63
C GLY A 493 -7.82 16.40 2.65
N CYS A 494 -6.52 16.25 2.90
CA CYS A 494 -6.01 15.29 3.88
C CYS A 494 -6.15 15.75 5.33
N SER A 495 -6.62 16.98 5.59
CA SER A 495 -6.95 17.41 6.96
C SER A 495 -8.23 16.78 7.51
N GLN A 496 -9.06 16.19 6.64
CA GLN A 496 -10.35 15.60 7.01
C GLN A 496 -10.24 14.23 7.69
N PHE A 497 -9.03 13.69 7.88
CA PHE A 497 -8.86 12.40 8.53
C PHE A 497 -9.34 12.43 9.98
N PRO A 498 -10.22 11.49 10.38
CA PRO A 498 -10.65 11.36 11.76
C PRO A 498 -9.44 11.19 12.69
N GLY A 499 -9.42 11.96 13.77
CA GLY A 499 -8.38 11.87 14.80
C GLY A 499 -7.14 12.74 14.57
N LEU A 500 -6.97 13.35 13.38
CA LEU A 500 -5.80 14.20 13.06
C LEU A 500 -5.59 15.32 14.11
N LYS A 501 -6.62 16.12 14.38
CA LYS A 501 -6.53 17.20 15.37
C LYS A 501 -6.19 16.67 16.76
N ARG A 502 -6.77 15.55 17.15
CA ARG A 502 -6.52 14.93 18.46
C ARG A 502 -5.07 14.44 18.58
N ARG A 503 -4.50 13.91 17.51
CA ARG A 503 -3.08 13.54 17.42
C ARG A 503 -2.19 14.78 17.47
N LEU A 504 -2.47 15.81 16.66
CA LEU A 504 -1.70 17.05 16.66
C LEU A 504 -1.70 17.76 18.02
N LEU A 505 -2.84 17.78 18.73
CA LEU A 505 -2.89 18.33 20.09
C LEU A 505 -1.98 17.58 21.06
N LYS A 506 -1.89 16.24 20.95
CA LYS A 506 -0.96 15.44 21.76
C LYS A 506 0.50 15.77 21.41
N GLU A 507 0.84 15.77 20.13
CA GLU A 507 2.19 16.09 19.64
C GLU A 507 2.63 17.49 20.09
N LEU A 508 1.73 18.48 19.97
CA LEU A 508 1.97 19.86 20.43
C LEU A 508 2.17 19.93 21.94
N GLN A 509 1.38 19.17 22.71
CA GLN A 509 1.53 19.09 24.16
C GLN A 509 2.89 18.50 24.58
N GLU A 510 3.41 17.53 23.81
CA GLU A 510 4.69 16.87 24.08
C GLU A 510 5.90 17.71 23.64
N MET A 511 5.80 18.44 22.52
CA MET A 511 6.91 19.25 22.01
C MET A 511 7.02 20.64 22.67
N ARG A 512 5.92 21.20 23.19
CA ARG A 512 5.90 22.57 23.73
C ARG A 512 6.27 22.61 25.22
N PRO A 513 6.83 23.74 25.72
CA PRO A 513 7.13 23.90 27.13
C PRO A 513 5.92 23.70 28.04
N PHE A 514 6.15 23.18 29.25
CA PHE A 514 5.11 22.97 30.25
C PHE A 514 4.32 24.27 30.53
N LYS A 515 2.98 24.17 30.57
CA LYS A 515 2.01 25.28 30.73
C LYS A 515 1.90 26.27 29.55
N SER A 516 2.59 26.05 28.44
CA SER A 516 2.35 26.84 27.23
C SER A 516 0.93 26.60 26.68
N THR A 517 0.39 27.62 26.02
CA THR A 517 -0.91 27.54 25.34
C THR A 517 -0.72 27.25 23.86
N PHE A 518 -1.70 26.59 23.25
CA PHE A 518 -1.78 26.41 21.81
C PHE A 518 -3.23 26.18 21.39
N CYS A 519 -3.57 26.58 20.16
CA CYS A 519 -4.91 26.41 19.61
C CYS A 519 -4.85 25.85 18.20
N VAL A 520 -5.55 24.74 17.97
CA VAL A 520 -5.67 24.10 16.65
C VAL A 520 -7.06 24.35 16.08
N LYS A 521 -7.12 25.13 15.01
CA LYS A 521 -8.32 25.46 14.24
C LYS A 521 -8.36 24.62 12.97
N GLU A 522 -9.53 24.10 12.66
CA GLU A 522 -9.79 23.37 11.41
C GLU A 522 -10.53 24.28 10.44
N SER A 523 -10.20 24.16 9.16
CA SER A 523 -10.98 24.77 8.08
C SER A 523 -12.42 24.26 8.08
N GLN A 524 -13.37 25.15 7.76
CA GLN A 524 -14.80 24.80 7.69
C GLN A 524 -15.08 23.80 6.56
N ASN A 525 -14.53 24.04 5.37
CA ASN A 525 -14.65 23.13 4.22
C ASN A 525 -13.26 22.90 3.60
N PRO A 526 -12.42 22.00 4.15
CA PRO A 526 -11.00 21.90 3.77
C PRO A 526 -10.71 21.58 2.30
N SER A 527 -11.68 20.96 1.61
CA SER A 527 -11.60 20.65 0.18
C SER A 527 -11.92 21.85 -0.72
N LEU A 528 -12.79 22.78 -0.27
CA LEU A 528 -13.30 23.90 -1.09
C LEU A 528 -12.81 25.27 -0.63
N ASP A 529 -12.28 25.39 0.58
CA ASP A 529 -11.91 26.67 1.18
C ASP A 529 -10.78 27.38 0.43
N GLY A 530 -9.90 26.65 -0.25
CA GLY A 530 -8.91 27.25 -1.16
C GLY A 530 -9.58 28.04 -2.30
N TRP A 531 -10.56 27.42 -2.96
CA TRP A 531 -11.34 28.08 -4.01
C TRP A 531 -12.21 29.22 -3.47
N PHE A 532 -12.91 29.02 -2.35
CA PHE A 532 -13.72 30.09 -1.73
C PHE A 532 -12.87 31.29 -1.28
N GLY A 533 -11.67 31.03 -0.75
CA GLY A 533 -10.73 32.06 -0.38
C GLY A 533 -10.22 32.85 -1.58
N ALA A 534 -9.88 32.16 -2.67
CA ALA A 534 -9.47 32.79 -3.93
C ALA A 534 -10.62 33.64 -4.51
N ARG A 535 -11.86 33.12 -4.47
CA ARG A 535 -13.07 33.86 -4.86
C ARG A 535 -13.27 35.12 -4.01
N ASN A 536 -13.13 35.03 -2.70
CA ASN A 536 -13.24 36.18 -1.80
C ASN A 536 -12.11 37.20 -2.04
N PHE A 537 -10.90 36.74 -2.35
CA PHE A 537 -9.77 37.58 -2.73
C PHE A 537 -10.03 38.32 -4.04
N ALA A 538 -10.60 37.65 -5.05
CA ALA A 538 -10.98 38.24 -6.32
C ALA A 538 -12.10 39.30 -6.20
N ASN A 539 -12.86 39.31 -5.10
CA ASN A 539 -13.89 40.32 -4.82
C ASN A 539 -13.38 41.50 -3.97
N LEU A 540 -12.09 41.55 -3.64
CA LEU A 540 -11.52 42.73 -2.98
C LEU A 540 -11.48 43.90 -3.96
N ASN A 541 -11.85 45.10 -3.49
CA ASN A 541 -11.86 46.33 -4.30
C ASN A 541 -10.52 46.59 -5.01
N ASP A 542 -9.43 46.22 -4.35
CA ASP A 542 -8.06 46.44 -4.80
C ASP A 542 -7.43 45.20 -5.47
N CYS A 543 -8.18 44.11 -5.71
CA CYS A 543 -7.58 42.85 -6.16
C CYS A 543 -6.80 42.99 -7.47
N THR A 544 -7.26 43.86 -8.38
CA THR A 544 -6.67 44.09 -9.71
C THR A 544 -5.21 44.56 -9.64
N LYS A 545 -4.77 45.18 -8.54
CA LYS A 545 -3.37 45.57 -8.34
C LYS A 545 -2.41 44.38 -8.26
N TYR A 546 -2.93 43.18 -7.98
CA TYR A 546 -2.15 41.95 -7.88
C TYR A 546 -2.16 41.13 -9.18
N PHE A 547 -2.88 41.58 -10.21
CA PHE A 547 -2.90 40.93 -11.51
C PHE A 547 -1.80 41.53 -12.41
N ALA A 548 -1.05 40.65 -13.06
CA ALA A 548 -0.20 41.00 -14.19
C ALA A 548 -1.08 41.11 -15.44
N THR A 549 -1.05 42.26 -16.09
CA THR A 549 -1.82 42.52 -17.31
C THR A 549 -1.10 41.99 -18.55
N LYS A 550 -1.83 41.76 -19.65
CA LYS A 550 -1.24 41.36 -20.93
C LYS A 550 -0.19 42.37 -21.43
N MET A 551 -0.44 43.67 -21.24
CA MET A 551 0.52 44.73 -21.58
C MET A 551 1.82 44.63 -20.76
N GLU A 552 1.72 44.45 -19.43
CA GLU A 552 2.92 44.25 -18.60
C GLU A 552 3.69 42.98 -19.00
N TYR A 553 2.99 41.92 -19.42
CA TYR A 553 3.60 40.69 -19.93
C TYR A 553 4.32 40.92 -21.27
N GLU A 554 3.69 41.64 -22.22
CA GLU A 554 4.30 41.96 -23.52
C GLU A 554 5.55 42.84 -23.37
N GLU A 555 5.58 43.74 -22.37
CA GLU A 555 6.72 44.61 -22.09
C GLU A 555 7.87 43.90 -21.35
N ASN A 556 7.55 43.08 -20.33
CA ASN A 556 8.55 42.50 -19.43
C ASN A 556 8.91 41.03 -19.75
N GLY A 557 8.16 40.39 -20.65
CA GLY A 557 8.32 39.00 -21.05
C GLY A 557 7.66 37.99 -20.11
N SER A 558 7.78 36.71 -20.45
CA SER A 558 7.04 35.62 -19.79
C SER A 558 7.47 35.30 -18.36
N GLU A 559 8.64 35.76 -17.94
CA GLU A 559 9.13 35.64 -16.56
C GLU A 559 8.53 36.67 -15.60
N TYR A 560 7.72 37.62 -16.08
CA TYR A 560 7.13 38.66 -15.24
C TYR A 560 5.96 38.13 -14.40
N PHE A 561 6.07 38.32 -13.08
CA PHE A 561 5.01 38.01 -12.12
C PHE A 561 4.86 39.18 -11.15
N LYS A 562 3.62 39.48 -10.79
CA LYS A 562 3.33 40.51 -9.78
C LYS A 562 3.51 39.93 -8.39
N GLU A 563 4.47 40.45 -7.65
CA GLU A 563 4.72 40.05 -6.27
C GLU A 563 3.73 40.71 -5.30
N TYR A 564 3.31 39.96 -4.29
CA TYR A 564 2.54 40.47 -3.16
C TYR A 564 2.74 39.59 -1.93
N SER A 565 2.39 40.12 -0.75
CA SER A 565 2.75 39.54 0.56
C SER A 565 2.25 38.12 0.83
N LEU A 566 1.29 37.63 0.05
CA LEU A 566 0.67 36.31 0.20
C LEU A 566 0.94 35.39 -1.00
N GLY A 567 1.73 35.84 -1.97
CA GLY A 567 2.16 35.06 -3.14
C GLY A 567 3.56 34.47 -2.98
N ASN A 568 4.02 33.73 -3.99
CA ASN A 568 5.41 33.29 -4.06
C ASN A 568 6.34 34.46 -4.37
N ARG A 569 7.52 34.48 -3.73
CA ARG A 569 8.63 35.36 -4.08
C ARG A 569 9.26 34.93 -5.41
N TYR A 570 9.56 35.88 -6.27
CA TYR A 570 10.34 35.67 -7.48
C TYR A 570 11.83 35.65 -7.12
N TYR A 571 12.53 34.62 -7.61
CA TYR A 571 13.98 34.50 -7.51
C TYR A 571 14.55 34.57 -8.92
N ALA A 572 15.27 35.64 -9.25
CA ALA A 572 15.88 35.76 -10.57
C ALA A 572 16.86 34.60 -10.83
N SER A 573 16.89 34.08 -12.07
CA SER A 573 17.91 33.10 -12.44
C SER A 573 19.28 33.81 -12.56
N GLU A 574 20.34 33.19 -12.05
CA GLU A 574 21.72 33.73 -12.02
C GLU A 574 22.25 34.17 -13.41
N LYS A 575 21.59 33.79 -14.51
CA LYS A 575 22.01 34.17 -15.87
C LYS A 575 21.90 35.67 -16.15
N LYS A 576 21.14 36.46 -15.36
CA LYS A 576 21.01 37.91 -15.55
C LYS A 576 22.12 38.75 -14.89
N GLU A 577 22.93 38.19 -14.00
CA GLU A 577 24.00 38.96 -13.32
C GLU A 577 25.30 39.13 -14.13
N LYS A 578 25.43 38.48 -15.29
CA LYS A 578 26.66 38.58 -16.12
C LYS A 578 26.65 39.69 -17.18
N HIS A 579 25.61 40.53 -17.23
CA HIS A 579 25.47 41.58 -18.25
C HIS A 579 25.07 42.97 -17.72
N LEU A 580 25.28 43.22 -16.43
CA LEU A 580 25.36 44.57 -15.86
C LEU A 580 26.78 44.78 -15.36
#